data_AF-A0A3L7P4F4-F1
#
_entry.id   AF-A0A3L7P4F4-F1
#
_cell.length_a   1.000
_cell.length_b   1.000
_cell.length_c   1.000
_cell.angle_alpha   90.00
_cell.angle_beta   90.00
_cell.angle_gamma   90.00
#
_symmetry.space_group_name_H-M   'P 1'
#
loop_
_entity.id
_entity.type
_entity.pdbx_description
1 polymer ?
#
loop_
_entity_poly.entity_id
_entity_poly.type
_entity_poly.pdbx_seq_one_letter_code
_entity_poly.pdbx_strand_id
1 'polypeptide(L)'
;MVLVQTDASVFLLETGAGLLVLTAALLVLAGWWWGWAVPGALVAAEVCGLTALLFALLGAQVSPRVLGAFSVCLLLSPLSHLNGWFLSLLRRPVAVAVALAGTGLALVLVPVIRDELTLFDHANELLVARQEIPTPELEESLETVGITTTGQTIPLFHPLLDTEMAGDEVAWLAQGDWEYRVIRLGDATLEANCHGHVFAHGKFWVLGRHVSVILQENSYEESANPLPGDLAIYRDSSGMVSHSGVVRGLMPGGAPLVESKWGLLGIFLHTAIDCPYDKSDLRYYRHPTRTSHHLDTEELR
;
A
#
# COMPACT_ATOMS: atom_id res chain seq x y z
N MET A 1 3.61 -16.51 0.77
CA MET A 1 3.93 -17.11 2.08
C MET A 1 3.01 -16.47 3.13
N VAL A 2 1.74 -16.90 3.22
CA VAL A 2 0.70 -16.23 4.06
C VAL A 2 -0.05 -17.23 4.96
N LEU A 3 0.17 -18.54 4.81
CA LEU A 3 -0.70 -19.57 5.43
C LEU A 3 -0.34 -20.00 6.86
N VAL A 4 0.64 -19.39 7.53
CA VAL A 4 1.07 -19.81 8.89
C VAL A 4 0.64 -18.82 9.99
N GLN A 5 0.16 -17.63 9.62
CA GLN A 5 -0.09 -16.54 10.59
C GLN A 5 -1.50 -16.56 11.20
N THR A 6 -2.42 -17.40 10.68
CA THR A 6 -3.82 -17.47 11.13
C THR A 6 -3.98 -18.18 12.48
N ASP A 7 -3.15 -19.16 12.80
CA ASP A 7 -3.44 -20.09 13.91
C ASP A 7 -3.22 -19.45 15.28
N ALA A 8 -2.26 -18.53 15.41
CA ALA A 8 -1.96 -17.87 16.68
C ALA A 8 -3.02 -16.81 17.06
N SER A 9 -3.52 -16.02 16.10
CA SER A 9 -4.52 -14.99 16.36
C SER A 9 -5.87 -15.59 16.74
N VAL A 10 -6.28 -16.66 16.05
CA VAL A 10 -7.50 -17.42 16.38
C VAL A 10 -7.40 -18.01 17.78
N PHE A 11 -6.27 -18.62 18.14
CA PHE A 11 -6.06 -19.16 19.48
C PHE A 11 -6.12 -18.09 20.59
N LEU A 12 -5.55 -16.90 20.36
CA LEU A 12 -5.61 -15.78 21.31
C LEU A 12 -7.04 -15.24 21.46
N LEU A 13 -7.80 -15.14 20.36
CA LEU A 13 -9.20 -14.74 20.36
C LEU A 13 -10.08 -15.73 21.15
N GLU A 14 -9.93 -17.03 20.90
CA GLU A 14 -10.67 -18.08 21.60
C GLU A 14 -10.33 -18.11 23.09
N THR A 15 -9.05 -17.98 23.43
CA THR A 15 -8.58 -17.93 24.83
C THR A 15 -9.11 -16.70 25.55
N GLY A 16 -9.05 -15.52 24.90
CA GLY A 16 -9.57 -14.27 25.44
C GLY A 16 -11.08 -14.32 25.67
N ALA A 17 -11.84 -14.83 24.70
CA ALA A 17 -13.29 -15.04 24.85
C ALA A 17 -13.62 -16.02 25.98
N GLY A 18 -12.87 -17.12 26.10
CA GLY A 18 -13.00 -18.08 27.20
C GLY A 18 -12.79 -17.45 28.57
N LEU A 19 -11.79 -16.58 28.73
CA LEU A 19 -11.53 -15.85 29.98
C LEU A 19 -12.65 -14.85 30.32
N LEU A 20 -13.23 -14.18 29.33
CA LEU A 20 -14.38 -13.28 29.54
C LEU A 20 -15.61 -14.05 30.02
N VAL A 21 -15.90 -15.21 29.41
CA VAL A 21 -17.00 -16.09 29.84
C VAL A 21 -16.77 -16.64 31.24
N LEU A 22 -15.55 -17.08 31.56
CA LEU A 22 -15.18 -17.55 32.89
C LEU A 22 -15.35 -16.43 33.93
N THR A 23 -14.97 -15.19 33.59
CA THR A 23 -15.16 -14.03 34.47
C THR A 23 -16.63 -13.78 34.77
N ALA A 24 -17.48 -13.79 33.74
CA ALA A 24 -18.92 -13.63 33.91
C ALA A 24 -19.51 -14.74 34.79
N ALA A 25 -19.10 -15.99 34.58
CA ALA A 25 -19.52 -17.13 35.40
C ALA A 25 -19.07 -16.98 36.86
N LEU A 26 -17.83 -16.55 37.12
CA LEU A 26 -17.32 -16.32 38.46
C LEU A 26 -18.04 -15.16 39.17
N LEU A 27 -18.41 -14.09 38.46
CA LEU A 27 -19.20 -13.00 39.02
C LEU A 27 -20.62 -13.45 39.41
N VAL A 28 -21.24 -14.30 38.59
CA VAL A 28 -22.56 -14.90 38.89
C VAL A 28 -22.47 -15.87 40.09
N LEU A 29 -21.44 -16.73 40.13
CA LEU A 29 -21.24 -17.71 41.20
C LEU A 29 -20.74 -17.09 42.51
N ALA A 30 -20.01 -15.98 42.45
CA ALA A 30 -19.62 -15.19 43.61
C ALA A 30 -20.84 -14.58 44.32
N GLY A 31 -21.98 -14.47 43.64
CA GLY A 31 -23.26 -14.14 44.28
C GLY A 31 -23.84 -15.30 45.11
N TRP A 32 -23.37 -16.54 44.93
CA TRP A 32 -23.99 -17.71 45.56
C TRP A 32 -23.17 -18.34 46.70
N TRP A 33 -21.95 -18.90 46.55
CA TRP A 33 -21.23 -19.56 47.68
C TRP A 33 -19.73 -19.21 47.75
N TRP A 34 -19.30 -18.58 48.85
CA TRP A 34 -17.98 -17.92 48.98
C TRP A 34 -16.84 -18.69 49.68
N GLY A 35 -17.03 -19.95 50.08
CA GLY A 35 -16.04 -20.63 50.93
C GLY A 35 -14.77 -21.15 50.21
N TRP A 36 -14.89 -21.69 48.99
CA TRP A 36 -13.83 -22.58 48.45
C TRP A 36 -13.58 -22.49 46.93
N ALA A 37 -14.45 -21.86 46.15
CA ALA A 37 -14.31 -21.81 44.68
C ALA A 37 -13.33 -20.74 44.16
N VAL A 38 -13.10 -19.68 44.94
CA VAL A 38 -12.33 -18.50 44.53
C VAL A 38 -10.81 -18.77 44.40
N PRO A 39 -10.15 -19.51 45.32
CA PRO A 39 -8.71 -19.77 45.20
C PRO A 39 -8.33 -20.64 44.00
N GLY A 40 -9.16 -21.64 43.67
CA GLY A 40 -8.89 -22.52 42.51
C GLY A 40 -9.05 -21.80 41.17
N ALA A 41 -10.06 -20.95 41.05
CA ALA A 41 -10.30 -20.15 39.85
C ALA A 41 -9.20 -19.09 39.63
N LEU A 42 -8.71 -18.49 40.70
CA LEU A 42 -7.58 -17.55 40.72
C LEU A 42 -6.29 -18.14 40.14
N VAL A 43 -5.97 -19.34 40.58
CA VAL A 43 -4.74 -20.05 40.20
C VAL A 43 -4.78 -20.46 38.72
N ALA A 44 -5.94 -20.93 38.25
CA ALA A 44 -6.12 -21.27 36.84
C ALA A 44 -6.08 -20.03 35.93
N ALA A 45 -6.69 -18.93 36.39
CA ALA A 45 -6.73 -17.63 35.71
C ALA A 45 -5.34 -17.01 35.50
N GLU A 46 -4.53 -16.93 36.55
CA GLU A 46 -3.17 -16.38 36.47
C GLU A 46 -2.28 -17.23 35.58
N VAL A 47 -2.37 -18.56 35.69
CA VAL A 47 -1.59 -19.45 34.82
C VAL A 47 -1.95 -19.25 33.36
N CYS A 48 -3.25 -19.29 33.00
CA CYS A 48 -3.66 -19.10 31.61
C CYS A 48 -3.30 -17.69 31.08
N GLY A 49 -3.48 -16.64 31.90
CA GLY A 49 -3.17 -15.26 31.54
C GLY A 49 -1.67 -15.02 31.31
N LEU A 50 -0.80 -15.50 32.22
CA LEU A 50 0.65 -15.34 32.08
C LEU A 50 1.19 -16.16 30.91
N THR A 51 0.62 -17.34 30.67
CA THR A 51 0.99 -18.19 29.54
C THR A 51 0.67 -17.52 28.21
N ALA A 52 -0.53 -16.94 28.09
CA ALA A 52 -0.95 -16.23 26.88
C ALA A 52 -0.15 -14.93 26.66
N LEU A 53 0.15 -14.19 27.73
CA LEU A 53 0.96 -12.97 27.67
C LEU A 53 2.41 -13.26 27.26
N LEU A 54 3.03 -14.30 27.83
CA LEU A 54 4.39 -14.71 27.46
C LEU A 54 4.46 -15.20 26.00
N PHE A 55 3.43 -15.92 25.54
CA PHE A 55 3.34 -16.34 24.14
C PHE A 55 3.18 -15.15 23.18
N ALA A 56 2.41 -14.13 23.56
CA ALA A 56 2.25 -12.91 22.79
C ALA A 56 3.55 -12.06 22.74
N LEU A 57 4.28 -11.95 23.86
CA LEU A 57 5.49 -11.14 23.95
C LEU A 57 6.73 -11.77 23.31
N LEU A 58 6.89 -13.09 23.41
CA LEU A 58 8.08 -13.80 22.89
C LEU A 58 7.89 -14.31 21.46
N GLY A 59 6.70 -14.13 20.89
CA GLY A 59 6.32 -14.67 19.58
C GLY A 59 6.23 -16.20 19.59
N ALA A 60 5.84 -16.78 18.45
CA ALA A 60 5.60 -18.21 18.29
C ALA A 60 6.85 -19.11 18.43
N GLN A 61 7.98 -18.59 18.88
CA GLN A 61 9.24 -19.33 18.99
C GLN A 61 9.37 -20.12 20.29
N VAL A 62 8.51 -19.89 21.28
CA VAL A 62 8.54 -20.63 22.54
C VAL A 62 7.61 -21.84 22.46
N SER A 63 8.18 -23.05 22.54
CA SER A 63 7.37 -24.26 22.47
C SER A 63 6.32 -24.29 23.60
N PRO A 64 5.09 -24.77 23.35
CA PRO A 64 4.03 -24.87 24.37
C PRO A 64 4.46 -25.63 25.63
N ARG A 65 5.44 -26.53 25.51
CA ARG A 65 6.01 -27.30 26.62
C ARG A 65 6.80 -26.43 27.60
N VAL A 66 7.53 -25.42 27.11
CA VAL A 66 8.30 -24.48 27.94
C VAL A 66 7.36 -23.57 28.72
N LEU A 67 6.28 -23.13 28.08
CA LEU A 67 5.20 -22.35 28.70
C LEU A 67 4.43 -23.12 29.78
N GLY A 68 4.12 -24.40 29.51
CA GLY A 68 3.56 -25.31 30.51
C GLY A 68 4.50 -25.52 31.70
N ALA A 69 5.79 -25.74 31.45
CA ALA A 69 6.79 -25.91 32.51
C ALA A 69 6.95 -24.64 33.37
N PHE A 70 6.97 -23.45 32.75
CA PHE A 70 7.07 -22.17 33.47
C PHE A 70 5.84 -21.92 34.36
N SER A 71 4.65 -22.23 33.85
CA SER A 71 3.40 -22.15 34.61
C SER A 71 3.40 -23.07 35.83
N VAL A 72 3.86 -24.32 35.66
CA VAL A 72 4.02 -25.27 36.78
C VAL A 72 5.05 -24.75 37.78
N CYS A 73 6.17 -24.17 37.33
CA CYS A 73 7.16 -23.57 38.22
C CYS A 73 6.61 -22.37 39.02
N LEU A 74 5.75 -21.54 38.43
CA LEU A 74 5.08 -20.44 39.13
C LEU A 74 4.08 -20.95 40.18
N LEU A 75 3.31 -21.98 39.84
CA LEU A 75 2.39 -22.66 40.75
C LEU A 75 3.09 -23.30 41.96
N LEU A 76 4.30 -23.82 41.73
CA LEU A 76 5.10 -24.48 42.75
C LEU A 76 6.06 -23.54 43.48
N SER A 77 6.21 -22.29 43.02
CA SER A 77 7.05 -21.31 43.71
C SER A 77 6.39 -20.96 45.04
N PRO A 78 7.13 -20.97 46.16
CA PRO A 78 6.56 -20.59 47.44
C PRO A 78 6.21 -19.09 47.40
N LEU A 79 4.93 -18.81 47.16
CA LEU A 79 4.32 -17.46 47.15
C LEU A 79 4.51 -16.70 48.49
N SER A 80 5.14 -17.33 49.48
CA SER A 80 5.47 -16.78 50.80
C SER A 80 6.38 -15.55 50.76
N HIS A 81 7.05 -15.26 49.64
CA HIS A 81 7.84 -14.04 49.47
C HIS A 81 7.09 -12.88 48.79
N LEU A 82 5.87 -13.10 48.28
CA LEU A 82 5.05 -12.01 47.77
C LEU A 82 4.49 -11.21 48.94
N ASN A 83 4.73 -9.89 48.88
CA ASN A 83 4.36 -8.93 49.92
C ASN A 83 2.88 -9.12 50.30
N GLY A 84 2.57 -9.22 51.61
CA GLY A 84 1.23 -9.62 52.09
C GLY A 84 0.08 -8.74 51.58
N TRP A 85 0.39 -7.51 51.18
CA TRP A 85 -0.54 -6.61 50.48
C TRP A 85 -1.05 -7.17 49.14
N PHE A 86 -0.19 -7.79 48.32
CA PHE A 86 -0.57 -8.37 47.03
C PHE A 86 -1.50 -9.58 47.20
N LEU A 87 -1.17 -10.47 48.15
CA LEU A 87 -2.02 -11.60 48.52
C LEU A 87 -3.37 -11.15 49.10
N SER A 88 -3.41 -10.01 49.81
CA SER A 88 -4.65 -9.43 50.32
C SER A 88 -5.55 -8.87 49.20
N LEU A 89 -4.95 -8.40 48.10
CA LEU A 89 -5.66 -7.92 46.92
C LEU A 89 -6.26 -9.09 46.13
N LEU A 90 -5.49 -10.17 45.94
CA LEU A 90 -5.95 -11.39 45.25
C LEU A 90 -7.07 -12.11 46.00
N ARG A 91 -7.18 -11.93 47.32
CA ARG A 91 -8.32 -12.45 48.11
C ARG A 91 -9.65 -11.73 47.82
N ARG A 92 -9.64 -10.58 47.13
CA ARG A 92 -10.86 -9.84 46.79
C ARG A 92 -11.40 -10.36 45.45
N PRO A 93 -12.57 -11.02 45.41
CA PRO A 93 -13.10 -11.62 44.18
C PRO A 93 -13.32 -10.60 43.05
N VAL A 94 -13.63 -9.35 43.41
CA VAL A 94 -13.75 -8.25 42.44
C VAL A 94 -12.41 -7.92 41.78
N ALA A 95 -11.31 -7.91 42.53
CA ALA A 95 -9.99 -7.64 41.98
C ALA A 95 -9.58 -8.74 40.98
N VAL A 96 -9.90 -10.00 41.29
CA VAL A 96 -9.69 -11.15 40.40
C VAL A 96 -10.50 -11.04 39.13
N ALA A 97 -11.80 -10.75 39.25
CA ALA A 97 -12.68 -10.62 38.11
C ALA A 97 -12.24 -9.47 37.19
N VAL A 98 -11.81 -8.34 37.76
CA VAL A 98 -11.27 -7.21 36.99
C VAL A 98 -9.97 -7.60 36.26
N ALA A 99 -9.05 -8.31 36.93
CA ALA A 99 -7.81 -8.76 36.31
C ALA A 99 -8.05 -9.75 35.17
N LEU A 100 -8.97 -10.70 35.37
CA LEU A 100 -9.38 -11.66 34.34
C LEU A 100 -10.08 -10.99 33.16
N ALA A 101 -11.01 -10.07 33.41
CA ALA A 101 -11.68 -9.31 32.36
C ALA A 101 -10.68 -8.47 31.56
N GLY A 102 -9.77 -7.77 32.24
CA GLY A 102 -8.74 -6.97 31.58
C GLY A 102 -7.81 -7.82 30.71
N THR A 103 -7.42 -9.01 31.20
CA THR A 103 -6.57 -9.95 30.45
C THR A 103 -7.30 -10.52 29.24
N GLY A 104 -8.55 -10.97 29.42
CA GLY A 104 -9.38 -11.47 28.31
C GLY A 104 -9.61 -10.42 27.24
N LEU A 105 -9.91 -9.17 27.65
CA LEU A 105 -10.08 -8.05 26.73
C LEU A 105 -8.79 -7.72 25.97
N ALA A 106 -7.63 -7.71 26.64
CA ALA A 106 -6.34 -7.49 26.00
C ALA A 106 -6.02 -8.59 24.96
N LEU A 107 -6.29 -9.87 25.28
CA LEU A 107 -6.06 -10.97 24.35
C LEU A 107 -6.97 -10.93 23.11
N VAL A 108 -8.16 -10.32 23.22
CA VAL A 108 -9.06 -10.09 22.08
C VAL A 108 -8.64 -8.86 21.27
N LEU A 109 -8.33 -7.73 21.94
CA LEU A 109 -8.07 -6.46 21.27
C LEU A 109 -6.66 -6.38 20.65
N VAL A 110 -5.64 -6.95 21.29
CA VAL A 110 -4.25 -6.83 20.80
C VAL A 110 -4.07 -7.45 19.41
N PRO A 111 -4.58 -8.67 19.10
CA PRO A 111 -4.49 -9.21 17.74
C PRO A 111 -5.22 -8.35 16.71
N VAL A 112 -6.41 -7.82 17.05
CA VAL A 112 -7.20 -6.97 16.14
C VAL A 112 -6.46 -5.67 15.84
N ILE A 113 -5.96 -4.98 16.89
CA ILE A 113 -5.20 -3.74 16.74
C ILE A 113 -3.90 -4.01 15.98
N ARG A 114 -3.21 -5.12 16.27
CA ARG A 114 -1.99 -5.50 15.55
C ARG A 114 -2.28 -5.76 14.08
N ASP A 115 -3.37 -6.46 13.76
CA ASP A 115 -3.75 -6.76 12.38
C ASP A 115 -4.08 -5.47 11.62
N GLU A 116 -4.86 -4.57 12.23
CA GLU A 116 -5.11 -3.24 11.66
C GLU A 116 -3.83 -2.42 11.48
N LEU A 117 -2.92 -2.42 12.47
CA LEU A 117 -1.64 -1.72 12.35
C LEU A 117 -0.76 -2.34 11.27
N THR A 118 -0.73 -3.67 11.14
CA THR A 118 0.03 -4.33 10.05
C THR A 118 -0.59 -4.07 8.68
N LEU A 119 -1.92 -4.01 8.59
CA LEU A 119 -2.60 -3.62 7.37
C LEU A 119 -2.31 -2.16 7.03
N PHE A 120 -2.27 -1.27 8.04
CA PHE A 120 -1.91 0.13 7.87
C PHE A 120 -0.44 0.29 7.45
N ASP A 121 0.48 -0.42 8.09
CA ASP A 121 1.90 -0.43 7.74
C ASP A 121 2.10 -1.00 6.34
N HIS A 122 1.41 -2.08 5.96
CA HIS A 122 1.49 -2.64 4.61
C HIS A 122 0.86 -1.72 3.57
N ALA A 123 -0.27 -1.07 3.89
CA ALA A 123 -0.86 -0.06 3.01
C ALA A 123 0.07 1.15 2.85
N ASN A 124 0.73 1.58 3.92
CA ASN A 124 1.69 2.68 3.88
C ASN A 124 2.99 2.28 3.14
N GLU A 125 3.47 1.06 3.35
CA GLU A 125 4.56 0.46 2.58
C GLU A 125 4.19 0.33 1.11
N LEU A 126 2.96 -0.06 0.75
CA LEU A 126 2.50 -0.08 -0.65
C LEU A 126 2.30 1.32 -1.24
N LEU A 127 1.95 2.31 -0.40
CA LEU A 127 1.87 3.71 -0.80
C LEU A 127 3.26 4.33 -1.01
N VAL A 128 4.26 3.91 -0.23
CA VAL A 128 5.67 4.33 -0.36
C VAL A 128 6.40 3.50 -1.43
N ALA A 129 6.07 2.21 -1.54
CA ALA A 129 6.51 1.27 -2.55
C ALA A 129 5.64 1.30 -3.82
N ARG A 130 4.78 2.32 -3.96
CA ARG A 130 4.49 2.95 -5.25
C ARG A 130 5.80 3.56 -5.76
N GLN A 131 6.75 2.65 -5.99
CA GLN A 131 8.11 2.91 -6.38
C GLN A 131 8.03 3.69 -7.67
N GLU A 132 8.72 4.82 -7.68
CA GLU A 132 9.08 5.52 -8.90
C GLU A 132 9.47 4.47 -9.93
N ILE A 133 8.74 4.43 -11.05
CA ILE A 133 9.05 3.51 -12.14
C ILE A 133 10.52 3.77 -12.45
N PRO A 134 11.40 2.76 -12.32
CA PRO A 134 12.83 3.01 -12.34
C PRO A 134 13.16 3.66 -13.68
N THR A 135 13.77 4.83 -13.61
CA THR A 135 14.10 5.59 -14.81
C THR A 135 15.43 5.08 -15.32
N PRO A 136 15.49 4.50 -16.53
CA PRO A 136 16.76 4.06 -17.10
C PRO A 136 17.66 5.27 -17.30
N GLU A 137 18.96 5.04 -17.33
CA GLU A 137 19.88 6.07 -17.82
C GLU A 137 19.53 6.37 -19.28
N LEU A 138 19.63 7.64 -19.68
CA LEU A 138 19.20 8.08 -21.00
C LEU A 138 20.39 8.70 -21.75
N GLU A 139 20.57 8.28 -22.99
CA GLU A 139 21.50 8.89 -23.94
C GLU A 139 20.72 9.77 -24.93
N GLU A 140 21.21 10.98 -25.18
CA GLU A 140 20.61 11.86 -26.18
C GLU A 140 20.85 11.30 -27.59
N SER A 141 19.80 11.28 -28.41
CA SER A 141 19.91 10.89 -29.81
C SER A 141 20.70 11.95 -30.57
N LEU A 142 21.87 11.58 -31.07
CA LEU A 142 22.71 12.45 -31.91
C LEU A 142 22.24 12.51 -33.36
N GLU A 143 21.35 11.60 -33.75
CA GLU A 143 20.91 11.43 -35.14
C GLU A 143 19.54 12.04 -35.39
N THR A 144 18.68 12.18 -34.37
CA THR A 144 17.30 12.62 -34.55
C THR A 144 16.88 13.60 -33.46
N VAL A 145 16.27 14.70 -33.88
CA VAL A 145 15.63 15.68 -32.98
C VAL A 145 14.16 15.84 -33.31
N GLY A 146 13.36 16.20 -32.31
CA GLY A 146 11.98 16.63 -32.51
C GLY A 146 11.94 18.12 -32.85
N ILE A 147 11.05 18.51 -33.75
CA ILE A 147 10.85 19.89 -34.20
C ILE A 147 9.42 20.30 -33.85
N THR A 148 9.30 21.42 -33.14
CA THR A 148 8.01 22.06 -32.84
C THR A 148 7.52 22.88 -34.03
N THR A 149 6.27 23.34 -34.01
CA THR A 149 5.68 24.11 -35.12
C THR A 149 6.36 25.46 -35.38
N THR A 150 7.05 26.01 -34.38
CA THR A 150 7.84 27.24 -34.51
C THR A 150 9.28 26.97 -34.98
N GLY A 151 9.66 25.70 -35.15
CA GLY A 151 11.01 25.28 -35.52
C GLY A 151 11.97 25.09 -34.34
N GLN A 152 11.51 25.26 -33.09
CA GLN A 152 12.33 24.96 -31.91
C GLN A 152 12.65 23.46 -31.86
N THR A 153 13.93 23.13 -31.67
CA THR A 153 14.41 21.76 -31.53
C THR A 153 14.16 21.23 -30.11
N ILE A 154 13.77 19.96 -30.02
CA ILE A 154 13.51 19.19 -28.81
C ILE A 154 14.44 17.98 -28.82
N PRO A 155 15.37 17.87 -27.85
CA PRO A 155 16.19 16.68 -27.70
C PRO A 155 15.34 15.43 -27.51
N LEU A 156 15.71 14.36 -28.22
CA LEU A 156 15.13 13.03 -28.08
C LEU A 156 16.15 12.10 -27.45
N PHE A 157 15.70 11.07 -26.74
CA PHE A 157 16.59 10.21 -25.97
C PHE A 157 16.30 8.73 -26.23
N HIS A 158 17.34 7.91 -26.07
CA HIS A 158 17.25 6.45 -26.01
C HIS A 158 17.62 5.98 -24.60
N PRO A 159 16.97 4.95 -24.07
CA PRO A 159 17.41 4.36 -22.82
C PRO A 159 18.71 3.58 -23.04
N LEU A 160 19.70 3.85 -22.21
CA LEU A 160 20.86 2.99 -22.02
C LEU A 160 20.40 1.81 -21.17
N LEU A 161 20.40 0.61 -21.75
CA LEU A 161 19.83 -0.56 -21.10
C LEU A 161 20.88 -1.49 -20.51
N ASP A 162 20.56 -1.93 -19.30
CA ASP A 162 20.75 -3.33 -18.88
C ASP A 162 19.40 -4.04 -19.01
N THR A 163 19.37 -5.17 -19.71
CA THR A 163 18.15 -5.88 -20.14
C THR A 163 17.32 -6.47 -18.97
N GLU A 164 17.86 -6.47 -17.75
CA GLU A 164 17.17 -7.00 -16.56
C GLU A 164 16.08 -6.07 -16.00
N MET A 165 16.02 -4.80 -16.43
CA MET A 165 15.07 -3.81 -15.92
C MET A 165 13.67 -3.83 -16.55
N ALA A 166 13.42 -4.67 -17.57
CA ALA A 166 12.07 -4.95 -18.03
C ALA A 166 11.36 -5.83 -16.99
N GLY A 167 11.03 -5.19 -15.86
CA GLY A 167 10.47 -5.83 -14.68
C GLY A 167 9.16 -6.55 -15.00
N ASP A 168 8.79 -7.46 -14.12
CA ASP A 168 7.55 -8.22 -14.18
C ASP A 168 6.35 -7.27 -14.05
N GLU A 169 5.93 -6.70 -15.18
CA GLU A 169 4.78 -5.81 -15.28
C GLU A 169 3.53 -6.42 -14.66
N VAL A 170 3.36 -7.74 -14.75
CA VAL A 170 2.24 -8.46 -14.13
C VAL A 170 2.32 -8.35 -12.61
N ALA A 171 3.51 -8.56 -12.03
CA ALA A 171 3.71 -8.38 -10.59
C ALA A 171 3.49 -6.93 -10.16
N TRP A 172 3.90 -5.95 -10.96
CA TRP A 172 3.67 -4.53 -10.67
C TRP A 172 2.17 -4.19 -10.73
N LEU A 173 1.46 -4.66 -11.75
CA LEU A 173 0.01 -4.44 -11.90
C LEU A 173 -0.79 -5.09 -10.77
N ALA A 174 -0.39 -6.29 -10.33
CA ALA A 174 -1.02 -7.01 -9.23
C ALA A 174 -0.89 -6.30 -7.87
N GLN A 175 0.16 -5.49 -7.67
CA GLN A 175 0.39 -4.76 -6.41
C GLN A 175 -0.50 -3.52 -6.26
N GLY A 176 -0.91 -2.87 -7.36
CA GLY A 176 -1.53 -1.55 -7.31
C GLY A 176 -3.06 -1.52 -7.36
N ASP A 177 -3.74 -2.67 -7.20
CA ASP A 177 -5.20 -2.79 -7.35
C ASP A 177 -5.70 -2.20 -8.69
N TRP A 178 -4.91 -2.39 -9.75
CA TRP A 178 -5.22 -1.90 -11.10
C TRP A 178 -6.15 -2.83 -11.87
N GLU A 179 -6.33 -4.06 -11.37
CA GLU A 179 -7.28 -5.03 -11.92
C GLU A 179 -8.66 -4.36 -11.99
N TYR A 180 -9.29 -4.37 -13.16
CA TYR A 180 -10.58 -3.72 -13.45
C TYR A 180 -10.60 -2.17 -13.51
N ARG A 181 -9.51 -1.47 -13.23
CA ARG A 181 -9.45 0.01 -13.35
C ARG A 181 -8.85 0.49 -14.66
N VAL A 182 -8.04 -0.37 -15.29
CA VAL A 182 -7.33 -0.05 -16.53
C VAL A 182 -7.51 -1.15 -17.57
N ILE A 183 -7.42 -0.77 -18.83
CA ILE A 183 -7.42 -1.69 -19.98
C ILE A 183 -6.05 -1.58 -20.63
N ARG A 184 -5.30 -2.67 -20.68
CA ARG A 184 -4.03 -2.72 -21.42
C ARG A 184 -4.32 -2.67 -22.93
N LEU A 185 -3.69 -1.73 -23.61
CA LEU A 185 -3.79 -1.51 -25.06
C LEU A 185 -2.52 -1.93 -25.82
N GLY A 186 -1.37 -1.96 -25.15
CA GLY A 186 -0.09 -2.32 -25.76
C GLY A 186 0.92 -2.85 -24.75
N ASP A 187 1.94 -3.52 -25.26
CA ASP A 187 2.97 -4.16 -24.45
C ASP A 187 3.96 -3.17 -23.84
N ALA A 188 4.61 -3.62 -22.76
CA ALA A 188 5.78 -2.94 -22.22
C ALA A 188 6.88 -2.88 -23.28
N THR A 189 7.38 -1.68 -23.52
CA THR A 189 8.46 -1.40 -24.48
C THR A 189 9.40 -0.37 -23.87
N LEU A 190 10.67 -0.46 -24.23
CA LEU A 190 11.70 0.45 -23.73
C LEU A 190 11.92 1.63 -24.68
N GLU A 191 11.40 1.57 -25.90
CA GLU A 191 11.65 2.54 -26.97
C GLU A 191 11.22 3.98 -26.63
N ALA A 192 10.20 4.13 -25.79
CA ALA A 192 9.69 5.43 -25.37
C ALA A 192 9.21 5.42 -23.93
N ASN A 193 9.09 6.60 -23.32
CA ASN A 193 8.30 6.80 -22.12
C ASN A 193 6.89 7.32 -22.47
N CYS A 194 6.13 7.76 -21.46
CA CYS A 194 4.81 8.36 -21.63
C CYS A 194 4.81 9.56 -22.60
N HIS A 195 5.75 10.49 -22.44
CA HIS A 195 5.87 11.66 -23.31
C HIS A 195 6.27 11.26 -24.73
N GLY A 196 7.20 10.31 -24.87
CA GLY A 196 7.63 9.75 -26.14
C GLY A 196 6.50 9.06 -26.92
N HIS A 197 5.63 8.33 -26.23
CA HIS A 197 4.42 7.74 -26.80
C HIS A 197 3.51 8.82 -27.40
N VAL A 198 3.35 9.95 -26.71
CA VAL A 198 2.47 11.05 -27.13
C VAL A 198 3.09 11.93 -28.22
N PHE A 199 4.37 12.26 -28.11
CA PHE A 199 5.01 13.31 -28.93
C PHE A 199 6.02 12.78 -29.94
N ALA A 200 6.60 11.60 -29.72
CA ALA A 200 7.70 11.07 -30.53
C ALA A 200 7.35 9.71 -31.17
N HIS A 201 6.08 9.51 -31.51
CA HIS A 201 5.58 8.29 -32.17
C HIS A 201 5.92 6.98 -31.42
N GLY A 202 6.18 7.03 -30.12
CA GLY A 202 6.60 5.87 -29.34
C GLY A 202 8.00 5.34 -29.66
N LYS A 203 8.84 6.11 -30.37
CA LYS A 203 10.19 5.66 -30.80
C LYS A 203 11.34 6.23 -29.99
N PHE A 204 11.07 7.28 -29.22
CA PHE A 204 12.07 7.99 -28.43
C PHE A 204 11.50 8.40 -27.08
N TRP A 205 12.39 8.65 -26.13
CA TRP A 205 12.05 9.29 -24.87
C TRP A 205 12.05 10.81 -25.03
N VAL A 206 11.07 11.45 -24.38
CA VAL A 206 11.00 12.90 -24.23
C VAL A 206 10.99 13.21 -22.74
N LEU A 207 11.82 14.14 -22.29
CA LEU A 207 11.87 14.51 -20.87
C LEU A 207 10.76 15.48 -20.51
N GLY A 208 10.20 15.35 -19.31
CA GLY A 208 9.10 16.18 -18.81
C GLY A 208 9.35 17.69 -18.94
N ARG A 209 10.59 18.14 -18.69
CA ARG A 209 10.99 19.55 -18.86
C ARG A 209 10.77 20.10 -20.26
N HIS A 210 10.85 19.25 -21.29
CA HIS A 210 10.64 19.65 -22.68
C HIS A 210 9.16 19.69 -23.05
N VAL A 211 8.28 19.01 -22.31
CA VAL A 211 6.83 19.02 -22.58
C VAL A 211 6.23 20.42 -22.44
N SER A 212 6.66 21.20 -21.43
CA SER A 212 6.22 22.59 -21.30
C SER A 212 6.60 23.44 -22.52
N VAL A 213 7.79 23.22 -23.10
CA VAL A 213 8.23 23.88 -24.33
C VAL A 213 7.39 23.41 -25.51
N ILE A 214 7.15 22.11 -25.64
CA ILE A 214 6.29 21.55 -26.70
C ILE A 214 4.89 22.18 -26.66
N LEU A 215 4.27 22.26 -25.47
CA LEU A 215 2.92 22.83 -25.33
C LEU A 215 2.89 24.30 -25.77
N GLN A 216 3.89 25.09 -25.36
CA GLN A 216 4.01 26.50 -25.70
C GLN A 216 4.27 26.70 -27.21
N GLU A 217 5.31 26.09 -27.73
CA GLU A 217 5.77 26.26 -29.11
C GLU A 217 4.78 25.67 -30.13
N ASN A 218 4.02 24.64 -29.74
CA ASN A 218 2.94 24.10 -30.55
C ASN A 218 1.58 24.77 -30.30
N SER A 219 1.53 25.91 -29.61
CA SER A 219 0.28 26.69 -29.40
C SER A 219 -0.88 25.88 -28.81
N TYR A 220 -0.58 25.00 -27.85
CA TYR A 220 -1.62 24.32 -27.09
C TYR A 220 -2.29 25.27 -26.10
N GLU A 221 -3.62 25.18 -26.01
CA GLU A 221 -4.42 25.95 -25.08
C GLU A 221 -4.96 25.05 -23.96
N GLU A 222 -4.95 25.54 -22.73
CA GLU A 222 -5.55 24.81 -21.61
C GLU A 222 -7.07 24.70 -21.80
N SER A 223 -7.62 23.53 -21.54
CA SER A 223 -9.03 23.21 -21.72
C SER A 223 -9.66 22.76 -20.40
N ALA A 224 -10.71 23.46 -19.96
CA ALA A 224 -11.48 23.06 -18.78
C ALA A 224 -12.47 21.91 -19.08
N ASN A 225 -12.79 21.68 -20.36
CA ASN A 225 -13.76 20.68 -20.81
C ASN A 225 -13.07 19.72 -21.80
N PRO A 226 -12.37 18.69 -21.29
CA PRO A 226 -11.61 17.78 -22.14
C PRO A 226 -12.52 17.05 -23.13
N LEU A 227 -12.02 16.89 -24.36
CA LEU A 227 -12.64 16.12 -25.43
C LEU A 227 -11.67 15.05 -25.94
N PRO A 228 -12.18 14.02 -26.65
CA PRO A 228 -11.30 13.08 -27.35
C PRO A 228 -10.31 13.81 -28.26
N GLY A 229 -9.03 13.48 -28.15
CA GLY A 229 -7.93 14.16 -28.83
C GLY A 229 -7.27 15.27 -28.02
N ASP A 230 -7.73 15.58 -26.81
CA ASP A 230 -6.99 16.48 -25.92
C ASP A 230 -5.84 15.74 -25.24
N LEU A 231 -4.82 16.49 -24.82
CA LEU A 231 -3.75 15.98 -23.96
C LEU A 231 -4.17 16.06 -22.50
N ALA A 232 -3.87 15.02 -21.72
CA ALA A 232 -3.88 15.05 -20.27
C ALA A 232 -2.43 15.18 -19.78
N ILE A 233 -2.12 16.27 -19.07
CA ILE A 233 -0.78 16.59 -18.59
C ILE A 233 -0.81 16.63 -17.07
N TYR A 234 0.06 15.83 -16.47
CA TYR A 234 0.20 15.71 -15.03
C TYR A 234 1.51 16.35 -14.61
N ARG A 235 1.47 17.12 -13.52
CA ARG A 235 2.66 17.72 -12.93
C ARG A 235 2.85 17.19 -11.52
N ASP A 236 4.12 17.02 -11.15
CA ASP A 236 4.48 16.72 -9.76
C ASP A 236 4.39 17.96 -8.87
N SER A 237 4.66 17.79 -7.57
CA SER A 237 4.65 18.87 -6.59
C SER A 237 5.67 20.00 -6.87
N SER A 238 6.66 19.78 -7.76
CA SER A 238 7.60 20.81 -8.19
C SER A 238 7.12 21.59 -9.42
N GLY A 239 5.99 21.20 -10.02
CA GLY A 239 5.44 21.77 -11.24
C GLY A 239 6.04 21.17 -12.52
N MET A 240 6.97 20.22 -12.40
CA MET A 240 7.55 19.52 -13.54
C MET A 240 6.52 18.57 -14.14
N VAL A 241 6.45 18.49 -15.46
CA VAL A 241 5.57 17.50 -16.11
C VAL A 241 6.10 16.10 -15.82
N SER A 242 5.30 15.30 -15.13
CA SER A 242 5.65 13.93 -14.72
C SER A 242 5.00 12.88 -15.62
N HIS A 243 3.87 13.22 -16.27
CA HIS A 243 3.16 12.30 -17.14
C HIS A 243 2.38 13.01 -18.26
N SER A 244 2.17 12.30 -19.36
CA SER A 244 1.34 12.75 -20.47
C SER A 244 0.54 11.59 -21.05
N GLY A 245 -0.69 11.90 -21.46
CA GLY A 245 -1.57 10.98 -22.17
C GLY A 245 -2.49 11.69 -23.13
N VAL A 246 -3.24 10.93 -23.92
CA VAL A 246 -4.24 11.44 -24.86
C VAL A 246 -5.62 11.01 -24.40
N VAL A 247 -6.53 11.96 -24.27
CA VAL A 247 -7.94 11.68 -23.99
C VAL A 247 -8.53 10.94 -25.20
N ARG A 248 -9.01 9.72 -24.99
CA ARG A 248 -9.64 8.89 -26.04
C ARG A 248 -11.16 8.92 -26.00
N GLY A 249 -11.74 9.28 -24.87
CA GLY A 249 -13.18 9.21 -24.65
C GLY A 249 -13.59 9.84 -23.33
N LEU A 250 -14.89 9.83 -23.08
CA LEU A 250 -15.47 10.19 -21.79
C LEU A 250 -16.33 9.01 -21.29
N MET A 251 -16.22 8.69 -20.01
CA MET A 251 -17.12 7.76 -19.32
C MET A 251 -18.54 8.35 -19.22
N PRO A 252 -19.57 7.51 -18.95
CA PRO A 252 -20.85 8.01 -18.46
C PRO A 252 -20.63 8.91 -17.25
N GLY A 253 -21.11 10.15 -17.31
CA GLY A 253 -20.85 11.18 -16.28
C GLY A 253 -19.72 12.16 -16.62
N GLY A 254 -19.04 11.99 -17.76
CA GLY A 254 -18.09 12.97 -18.30
C GLY A 254 -16.65 12.83 -17.83
N ALA A 255 -16.32 11.79 -17.05
CA ALA A 255 -14.93 11.55 -16.61
C ALA A 255 -14.05 11.15 -17.82
N PRO A 256 -12.89 11.80 -18.05
CA PRO A 256 -12.06 11.49 -19.21
C PRO A 256 -11.38 10.12 -19.11
N LEU A 257 -11.41 9.39 -20.23
CA LEU A 257 -10.58 8.21 -20.47
C LEU A 257 -9.32 8.63 -21.20
N VAL A 258 -8.17 8.31 -20.62
CA VAL A 258 -6.84 8.68 -21.08
C VAL A 258 -6.10 7.41 -21.51
N GLU A 259 -5.59 7.42 -22.73
CA GLU A 259 -4.57 6.48 -23.17
C GLU A 259 -3.19 7.05 -22.85
N SER A 260 -2.37 6.28 -22.15
CA SER A 260 -0.98 6.65 -21.91
C SER A 260 -0.09 5.43 -21.66
N LYS A 261 1.20 5.58 -21.95
CA LYS A 261 2.22 4.60 -21.56
C LYS A 261 2.67 4.87 -20.14
N TRP A 262 2.92 3.84 -19.33
CA TRP A 262 3.33 4.02 -17.93
C TRP A 262 4.83 3.74 -17.74
N GLY A 263 5.67 4.75 -18.01
CA GLY A 263 7.13 4.61 -17.92
C GLY A 263 7.64 3.47 -18.79
N LEU A 264 8.24 2.44 -18.18
CA LEU A 264 8.72 1.23 -18.85
C LEU A 264 7.63 0.17 -19.12
N LEU A 265 6.46 0.33 -18.51
CA LEU A 265 5.35 -0.63 -18.63
C LEU A 265 4.59 -0.43 -19.96
N GLY A 266 3.47 -1.11 -20.10
CA GLY A 266 2.62 -1.05 -21.27
C GLY A 266 1.90 0.27 -21.49
N ILE A 267 1.03 0.25 -22.49
CA ILE A 267 0.10 1.32 -22.82
C ILE A 267 -1.26 0.95 -22.25
N PHE A 268 -1.88 1.88 -21.53
CA PHE A 268 -3.12 1.64 -20.82
C PHE A 268 -4.16 2.70 -21.16
N LEU A 269 -5.42 2.27 -21.28
CA LEU A 269 -6.59 3.11 -21.20
C LEU A 269 -7.09 3.12 -19.75
N HIS A 270 -7.19 4.29 -19.16
CA HIS A 270 -7.58 4.47 -17.76
C HIS A 270 -8.38 5.75 -17.57
N THR A 271 -9.08 5.92 -16.45
CA THR A 271 -9.63 7.25 -16.13
C THR A 271 -8.49 8.21 -15.82
N ALA A 272 -8.70 9.52 -15.98
CA ALA A 272 -7.64 10.49 -15.72
C ALA A 272 -7.08 10.43 -14.28
N ILE A 273 -7.80 9.84 -13.31
CA ILE A 273 -7.36 9.67 -11.93
C ILE A 273 -6.86 8.24 -11.60
N ASP A 274 -7.06 7.26 -12.48
CA ASP A 274 -6.63 5.88 -12.27
C ASP A 274 -5.26 5.61 -12.93
N CYS A 275 -4.26 6.37 -12.50
CA CYS A 275 -2.87 6.22 -12.93
C CYS A 275 -1.90 6.32 -11.74
N PRO A 276 -0.65 5.82 -11.88
CA PRO A 276 0.34 5.84 -10.80
C PRO A 276 0.99 7.21 -10.56
N TYR A 277 0.68 8.21 -11.38
CA TYR A 277 1.29 9.54 -11.32
C TYR A 277 0.56 10.46 -10.33
N ASP A 278 1.23 11.55 -9.95
CA ASP A 278 0.62 12.61 -9.16
C ASP A 278 -0.54 13.26 -9.95
N LYS A 279 -1.66 13.46 -9.27
CA LYS A 279 -2.93 13.94 -9.81
C LYS A 279 -3.30 15.32 -9.26
N SER A 280 -2.45 15.89 -8.40
CA SER A 280 -2.69 17.16 -7.73
C SER A 280 -2.74 18.33 -8.73
N ASP A 281 -1.94 18.26 -9.81
CA ASP A 281 -1.95 19.23 -10.90
C ASP A 281 -2.10 18.51 -12.25
N LEU A 282 -3.33 18.02 -12.48
CA LEU A 282 -3.78 17.48 -13.76
C LEU A 282 -4.50 18.58 -14.56
N ARG A 283 -4.03 18.83 -15.78
CA ARG A 283 -4.63 19.77 -16.72
C ARG A 283 -4.80 19.16 -18.09
N TYR A 284 -5.76 19.69 -18.84
CA TYR A 284 -6.00 19.27 -20.21
C TYR A 284 -5.57 20.35 -21.19
N TYR A 285 -5.02 19.94 -22.32
CA TYR A 285 -4.55 20.85 -23.35
C TYR A 285 -5.09 20.43 -24.71
N ARG A 286 -5.55 21.41 -25.49
CA ARG A 286 -6.08 21.21 -26.83
C ARG A 286 -5.28 22.04 -27.81
N HIS A 287 -4.91 21.44 -28.94
CA HIS A 287 -4.43 22.21 -30.06
C HIS A 287 -5.64 22.71 -30.88
N PRO A 288 -5.71 23.99 -31.31
CA PRO A 288 -6.89 24.53 -31.98
C PRO A 288 -7.23 23.85 -33.32
N THR A 289 -6.22 23.44 -34.09
CA THR A 289 -6.42 22.91 -35.45
C THR A 289 -5.81 21.54 -35.76
N ARG A 290 -4.82 21.05 -34.99
CA ARG A 290 -4.11 19.79 -35.27
C ARG A 290 -4.86 18.60 -34.67
N THR A 291 -4.85 17.50 -35.42
CA THR A 291 -5.39 16.20 -34.99
C THR A 291 -4.32 15.25 -34.44
N SER A 292 -3.04 15.55 -34.68
CA SER A 292 -1.89 14.78 -34.21
C SER A 292 -1.05 15.62 -33.26
N HIS A 293 -0.53 14.97 -32.21
CA HIS A 293 0.33 15.58 -31.21
C HIS A 293 1.82 15.39 -31.48
N HIS A 294 2.17 14.59 -32.48
CA HIS A 294 3.56 14.25 -32.74
C HIS A 294 4.38 15.48 -33.17
N LEU A 295 5.63 15.51 -32.72
CA LEU A 295 6.63 16.42 -33.26
C LEU A 295 7.02 15.94 -34.67
N ASP A 296 7.37 16.90 -35.53
CA ASP A 296 8.10 16.54 -36.74
C ASP A 296 9.50 16.08 -36.31
N THR A 297 10.12 15.16 -37.05
CA THR A 297 11.46 14.67 -36.75
C THR A 297 12.42 15.02 -37.87
N GLU A 298 13.62 15.51 -37.52
CA GLU A 298 14.68 15.83 -38.46
C GLU A 298 15.93 14.99 -38.15
N GLU A 299 16.51 14.41 -39.20
CA GLU A 299 17.79 13.70 -39.13
C GLU A 299 18.94 14.70 -39.12
N LEU A 300 19.78 14.66 -38.09
CA LEU A 300 21.00 15.44 -37.99
C LEU A 300 22.07 14.82 -38.90
N ARG A 301 22.44 15.52 -39.97
CA ARG A 301 23.47 15.11 -40.92
C ARG A 301 24.86 15.60 -40.55
#